data_AF-A0A388JSV5-F1
#
_entry.id   AF-A0A388JSV5-F1
#
_cell.length_a   1.000
_cell.length_b   1.000
_cell.length_c   1.000
_cell.angle_alpha   90.00
_cell.angle_beta   90.00
_cell.angle_gamma   90.00
#
_symmetry.space_group_name_H-M   'P 1'
#
loop_
_entity.id
_entity.type
_entity.pdbx_description
1 polymer ?
#
loop_
_entity_poly.entity_id
_entity_poly.type
_entity_poly.pdbx_seq_one_letter_code
_entity_poly.pdbx_strand_id
1 'polypeptide(L)'
;METLLYTCNWQQRELLATRHVLVRHETTLKAMDKRIVTLQAENSSLQAANNQQQTLNSQQQTLNHQLQADVSNGLAQLSAAASPGSAAVDCSPALAAQAKQLEERVNHLVASLGDISKFAGTSTVSNQLQTLSDRVDQRPTVAAKEWKMPNFKIEKFEDYHKTDPLQWWMAFNTEADVHHTPAHRRLDALYLQLIGGAQVFMTHMAVTLECTIATLHTKITWEEFEKK
;
A
#
# COMPACT_ATOMS: atom_id res chain seq x y z
N MET A 1 12.60 -2.06 55.11
CA MET A 1 11.67 -1.01 54.63
C MET A 1 12.24 -0.26 53.44
N GLU A 2 13.54 0.09 53.45
CA GLU A 2 14.23 0.74 52.33
C GLU A 2 14.24 -0.08 51.02
N THR A 3 14.51 -1.38 51.08
CA THR A 3 14.52 -2.27 49.90
C THR A 3 13.19 -2.33 49.15
N LEU A 4 12.07 -2.27 49.89
CA LEU A 4 10.70 -2.23 49.34
C LEU A 4 10.37 -0.89 48.68
N LEU A 5 10.91 0.21 49.21
CA LEU A 5 10.78 1.55 48.62
C LEU A 5 11.56 1.68 47.31
N TYR A 6 12.78 1.11 47.26
CA TYR A 6 13.59 1.08 46.03
C TYR A 6 12.94 0.27 44.91
N THR A 7 12.44 -0.94 45.20
CA THR A 7 11.76 -1.77 44.21
C THR A 7 10.47 -1.13 43.72
N CYS A 8 9.68 -0.53 44.61
CA CYS A 8 8.44 0.17 44.23
C CYS A 8 8.72 1.40 43.33
N ASN A 9 9.76 2.19 43.65
CA ASN A 9 10.17 3.34 42.83
C ASN A 9 10.67 2.91 41.44
N TRP A 10 11.46 1.83 41.38
CA TRP A 10 11.95 1.28 40.12
C TRP A 10 10.82 0.73 39.24
N GLN A 11 9.91 -0.07 39.82
CA GLN A 11 8.73 -0.58 39.11
C GLN A 11 7.85 0.56 38.57
N GLN A 12 7.69 1.63 39.35
CA GLN A 12 6.96 2.82 38.90
C GLN A 12 7.65 3.52 37.72
N ARG A 13 8.98 3.62 37.71
CA ARG A 13 9.74 4.19 36.58
C ARG A 13 9.62 3.35 35.32
N GLU A 14 9.71 2.03 35.43
CA GLU A 14 9.58 1.12 34.28
C GLU A 14 8.16 1.10 33.71
N LEU A 15 7.14 1.11 34.57
CA LEU A 15 5.75 1.25 34.14
C LEU A 15 5.52 2.57 33.40
N LEU A 16 6.13 3.67 33.85
CA LEU A 16 6.07 4.96 33.17
C LEU A 16 6.80 4.93 31.82
N ALA A 17 7.98 4.30 31.75
CA ALA A 17 8.73 4.13 30.50
C ALA A 17 7.93 3.31 29.47
N THR A 18 7.39 2.16 29.90
CA THR A 18 6.54 1.30 29.06
C THR A 18 5.29 2.02 28.60
N ARG A 19 4.62 2.77 29.48
CA ARG A 19 3.47 3.60 29.12
C ARG A 19 3.83 4.64 28.07
N HIS A 20 4.98 5.31 28.18
CA HIS A 20 5.43 6.27 27.17
C HIS A 20 5.68 5.60 25.81
N VAL A 21 6.26 4.40 25.80
CA VAL A 21 6.47 3.63 24.57
C VAL A 21 5.12 3.25 23.94
N LEU A 22 4.18 2.73 24.73
CA LEU A 22 2.84 2.35 24.26
C LEU A 22 2.07 3.54 23.69
N VAL A 23 2.09 4.69 24.37
CA VAL A 23 1.44 5.92 23.88
C VAL A 23 2.06 6.38 22.56
N ARG A 24 3.39 6.26 22.39
CA ARG A 24 4.06 6.57 21.12
C ARG A 24 3.65 5.63 19.98
N HIS A 25 3.51 4.34 20.26
CA HIS A 25 3.03 3.37 19.27
C HIS A 25 1.56 3.62 18.92
N GLU A 26 0.70 3.86 19.92
CA GLU A 26 -0.71 4.15 19.72
C GLU A 26 -0.91 5.41 18.85
N THR A 27 -0.16 6.48 19.12
CA THR A 27 -0.20 7.69 18.30
C THR A 27 0.28 7.46 16.88
N THR A 28 1.32 6.62 16.70
CA THR A 28 1.81 6.23 15.37
C THR A 28 0.76 5.40 14.61
N LEU A 29 0.14 4.42 15.26
CA LEU A 29 -0.92 3.60 14.68
C LEU A 29 -2.13 4.45 14.27
N LYS A 30 -2.59 5.36 15.14
CA LYS A 30 -3.66 6.31 14.80
C LYS A 30 -3.31 7.20 13.60
N ALA A 31 -2.05 7.60 13.47
CA ALA A 31 -1.59 8.35 12.30
C ALA A 31 -1.57 7.48 11.04
N MET A 32 -1.16 6.22 11.15
CA MET A 32 -1.20 5.26 10.04
C MET A 32 -2.63 4.94 9.59
N ASP A 33 -3.56 4.72 10.52
CA ASP A 33 -4.98 4.51 10.20
C ASP A 33 -5.57 5.70 9.43
N LYS A 34 -5.29 6.93 9.88
CA LYS A 34 -5.70 8.13 9.13
C LYS A 34 -5.12 8.15 7.72
N ARG A 35 -3.85 7.76 7.55
CA ARG A 35 -3.21 7.67 6.21
C ARG A 35 -3.85 6.60 5.35
N ILE A 36 -4.22 5.44 5.92
CA ILE A 36 -4.92 4.37 5.21
C ILE A 36 -6.28 4.87 4.71
N VAL A 37 -7.05 5.56 5.56
CA VAL A 37 -8.35 6.12 5.17
C VAL A 37 -8.19 7.16 4.06
N THR A 38 -7.20 8.06 4.15
CA THR A 38 -6.92 9.03 3.09
C THR A 38 -6.55 8.33 1.77
N LEU A 39 -5.71 7.29 1.82
CA LEU A 39 -5.33 6.50 0.66
C LEU A 39 -6.51 5.78 0.02
N GLN A 40 -7.42 5.23 0.83
CA GLN A 40 -8.62 4.58 0.34
C GLN A 40 -9.54 5.57 -0.38
N ALA A 41 -9.67 6.80 0.13
CA ALA A 41 -10.42 7.86 -0.53
C ALA A 41 -9.77 8.28 -1.86
N GLU A 42 -8.45 8.46 -1.88
CA GLU A 42 -7.69 8.78 -3.10
C GLU A 42 -7.83 7.68 -4.17
N ASN A 43 -7.67 6.41 -3.78
CA ASN A 43 -7.86 5.27 -4.69
C ASN A 43 -9.30 5.19 -5.24
N SER A 44 -10.31 5.45 -4.41
CA SER A 44 -11.70 5.47 -4.86
C SER A 44 -11.93 6.57 -5.90
N SER A 45 -11.33 7.74 -5.71
CA SER A 45 -11.38 8.85 -6.68
C SER A 45 -10.66 8.50 -7.99
N LEU A 46 -9.49 7.85 -7.92
CA LEU A 46 -8.76 7.38 -9.10
C LEU A 46 -9.58 6.35 -9.89
N GLN A 47 -10.22 5.43 -9.20
CA GLN A 47 -11.05 4.41 -9.84
C GLN A 47 -12.27 5.04 -10.54
N ALA A 48 -12.92 6.03 -9.92
CA ALA A 48 -14.01 6.77 -10.54
C ALA A 48 -13.56 7.52 -11.81
N ALA A 49 -12.42 8.22 -11.75
CA ALA A 49 -11.85 8.91 -12.90
C ALA A 49 -11.48 7.93 -14.03
N ASN A 50 -10.91 6.77 -13.70
CA ASN A 50 -10.57 5.75 -14.68
C ASN A 50 -11.82 5.14 -15.35
N ASN A 51 -12.87 4.85 -14.57
CA ASN A 51 -14.14 4.35 -15.12
C ASN A 51 -14.80 5.38 -16.06
N GLN A 52 -14.72 6.67 -15.71
CA GLN A 52 -15.18 7.75 -16.58
C GLN A 52 -14.39 7.79 -17.89
N GLN A 53 -13.06 7.66 -17.84
CA GLN A 53 -12.22 7.61 -19.04
C GLN A 53 -12.57 6.41 -19.93
N GLN A 54 -12.80 5.23 -19.34
CA GLN A 54 -13.21 4.04 -20.09
C GLN A 54 -14.56 4.23 -20.79
N THR A 55 -15.50 4.91 -20.14
CA THR A 55 -16.82 5.24 -20.71
C THR A 55 -16.70 6.19 -21.90
N LEU A 56 -15.81 7.19 -21.81
CA LEU A 56 -15.54 8.10 -22.92
C LEU A 56 -14.87 7.39 -24.09
N ASN A 57 -13.89 6.53 -23.81
CA ASN A 57 -13.22 5.74 -24.84
C ASN A 57 -14.21 4.81 -25.58
N SER A 58 -15.15 4.17 -24.86
CA SER A 58 -16.15 3.30 -25.48
C SER A 58 -17.18 4.08 -26.30
N GLN A 59 -17.62 5.26 -25.84
CA GLN A 59 -18.45 6.16 -26.63
C GLN A 59 -17.74 6.60 -27.91
N GLN A 60 -16.46 6.96 -27.83
CA GLN A 60 -15.67 7.37 -28.99
C GLN A 60 -15.53 6.23 -30.01
N GLN A 61 -15.27 5.00 -29.55
CA GLN A 61 -15.24 3.82 -30.42
C GLN A 61 -16.58 3.56 -31.12
N THR A 62 -17.69 3.70 -30.38
CA THR A 62 -19.04 3.52 -30.91
C THR A 62 -19.35 4.52 -32.02
N LEU A 63 -19.04 5.80 -31.79
CA LEU A 63 -19.23 6.84 -32.82
C LEU A 63 -18.34 6.64 -34.03
N ASN A 64 -17.09 6.22 -33.85
CA ASN A 64 -16.20 5.89 -34.97
C ASN A 64 -16.75 4.74 -35.81
N HIS A 65 -17.25 3.67 -35.19
CA HIS A 65 -17.89 2.57 -35.90
C HIS A 65 -19.17 3.03 -36.63
N GLN A 66 -19.98 3.87 -35.99
CA GLN A 66 -21.19 4.41 -36.60
C GLN A 66 -20.86 5.28 -37.82
N LEU A 67 -19.85 6.15 -37.72
CA LEU A 67 -19.38 6.97 -38.82
C LEU A 67 -18.90 6.11 -40.00
N GLN A 68 -18.11 5.06 -39.71
CA GLN A 68 -17.63 4.16 -40.75
C GLN A 68 -18.76 3.40 -41.44
N ALA A 69 -19.76 2.93 -40.67
CA ALA A 69 -20.94 2.27 -41.22
C ALA A 69 -21.80 3.22 -42.06
N ASP A 70 -22.03 4.45 -41.59
CA ASP A 70 -22.84 5.46 -42.27
C ASP A 70 -22.20 5.87 -43.60
N VAL A 71 -20.88 6.10 -43.60
CA VAL A 71 -20.13 6.40 -44.82
C VAL A 71 -20.18 5.22 -45.79
N SER A 72 -19.94 4.00 -45.32
CA SER A 72 -19.95 2.80 -46.17
C SER A 72 -21.32 2.56 -46.81
N ASN A 73 -22.40 2.71 -46.03
CA ASN A 73 -23.76 2.57 -46.50
C ASN A 73 -24.14 3.68 -47.50
N GLY A 74 -23.79 4.92 -47.21
CA GLY A 74 -24.02 6.04 -48.13
C GLY A 74 -23.31 5.86 -49.47
N LEU A 75 -22.04 5.40 -49.43
CA LEU A 75 -21.25 5.16 -50.64
C LEU A 75 -21.82 4.00 -51.47
N ALA A 76 -22.31 2.95 -50.83
CA ALA A 76 -22.96 1.82 -51.49
C ALA A 76 -24.29 2.23 -52.15
N GLN A 77 -25.10 3.06 -51.48
CA GLN A 77 -26.36 3.58 -52.02
C GLN A 77 -26.13 4.50 -53.23
N LEU A 78 -25.14 5.40 -53.15
CA LEU A 78 -24.73 6.26 -54.27
C LEU A 78 -24.22 5.43 -55.45
N SER A 79 -23.44 4.37 -55.20
CA SER A 79 -22.92 3.47 -56.24
C SER A 79 -24.03 2.66 -56.91
N ALA A 80 -25.03 2.20 -56.15
CA ALA A 80 -26.17 1.46 -56.68
C ALA A 80 -27.07 2.34 -57.56
N ALA A 81 -27.26 3.61 -57.19
CA ALA A 81 -28.05 4.58 -57.95
C ALA A 81 -27.35 5.08 -59.22
N ALA A 82 -26.03 4.90 -59.36
CA ALA A 82 -25.25 5.28 -60.54
C ALA A 82 -25.13 4.17 -61.62
N SER A 83 -25.80 3.02 -61.44
CA SER A 83 -25.70 1.87 -62.36
C SER A 83 -26.31 2.14 -63.75
N PRO A 84 -25.69 1.72 -64.89
CA PRO A 84 -26.03 2.19 -66.24
C PRO A 84 -27.28 1.53 -66.88
N GLY A 85 -28.27 1.13 -66.08
CA GLY A 85 -29.41 0.32 -66.53
C GLY A 85 -30.75 1.06 -66.69
N SER A 86 -30.87 2.31 -66.25
CA SER A 86 -32.15 3.04 -66.26
C SER A 86 -32.13 4.16 -67.29
N ALA A 87 -32.97 4.00 -68.32
CA ALA A 87 -33.25 5.04 -69.30
C ALA A 87 -33.76 6.32 -68.61
N ALA A 88 -33.07 7.42 -68.90
CA ALA A 88 -33.55 8.80 -68.95
C ALA A 88 -34.65 9.23 -67.94
N VAL A 89 -34.21 10.02 -66.93
CA VAL A 89 -34.76 11.34 -66.50
C VAL A 89 -35.00 11.55 -64.99
N ASP A 90 -35.28 10.56 -64.15
CA ASP A 90 -35.72 10.87 -62.76
C ASP A 90 -34.67 10.68 -61.64
N CYS A 91 -33.40 10.39 -61.95
CA CYS A 91 -32.39 10.10 -60.91
C CYS A 91 -31.76 11.33 -60.22
N SER A 92 -31.83 12.55 -60.77
CA SER A 92 -31.10 13.70 -60.19
C SER A 92 -31.61 14.16 -58.79
N PRO A 93 -32.94 14.31 -58.55
CA PRO A 93 -33.43 14.79 -57.26
C PRO A 93 -33.25 13.77 -56.13
N ALA A 94 -33.43 12.48 -56.44
CA ALA A 94 -33.28 11.39 -55.47
C ALA A 94 -31.83 11.19 -55.03
N LEU A 95 -30.87 11.29 -55.98
CA LEU A 95 -29.45 11.22 -55.68
C LEU A 95 -28.99 12.42 -54.84
N ALA A 96 -29.49 13.62 -55.17
CA ALA A 96 -29.22 14.84 -54.40
C ALA A 96 -29.80 14.76 -52.97
N ALA A 97 -30.99 14.18 -52.81
CA ALA A 97 -31.58 13.95 -51.50
C ALA A 97 -30.78 12.95 -50.65
N GLN A 98 -30.28 11.86 -51.25
CA GLN A 98 -29.40 10.89 -50.59
C GLN A 98 -28.06 11.51 -50.18
N ALA A 99 -27.43 12.29 -51.08
CA ALA A 99 -26.18 12.99 -50.78
C ALA A 99 -26.35 13.97 -49.60
N LYS A 100 -27.45 14.72 -49.59
CA LYS A 100 -27.77 15.65 -48.51
C LYS A 100 -28.03 14.93 -47.18
N GLN A 101 -28.72 13.80 -47.20
CA GLN A 101 -28.95 12.98 -46.00
C GLN A 101 -27.63 12.44 -45.42
N LEU A 102 -26.70 12.01 -46.27
CA LEU A 102 -25.39 11.55 -45.83
C LEU A 102 -24.58 12.69 -45.21
N GLU A 103 -24.60 13.87 -45.84
CA GLU A 103 -23.94 15.08 -45.34
C GLU A 103 -24.49 15.49 -43.97
N GLU A 104 -25.82 15.49 -43.78
CA GLU A 104 -26.47 15.78 -42.51
C GLU A 104 -26.08 14.79 -41.40
N ARG A 105 -26.00 13.48 -41.72
CA ARG A 105 -25.54 12.44 -40.77
C ARG A 105 -24.08 12.60 -40.39
N VAL A 106 -23.20 12.87 -41.36
CA VAL A 106 -21.77 13.12 -41.11
C VAL A 106 -21.59 14.37 -40.25
N ASN A 107 -22.27 15.47 -40.57
CA ASN A 107 -22.21 16.71 -39.79
C ASN A 107 -22.70 16.52 -38.36
N HIS A 108 -23.76 15.73 -38.15
CA HIS A 108 -24.26 15.40 -36.81
C HIS A 108 -23.25 14.58 -35.99
N LEU A 109 -22.59 13.60 -36.60
CA LEU A 109 -21.56 12.78 -35.94
C LEU A 109 -20.29 13.60 -35.63
N VAL A 110 -19.88 14.49 -36.53
CA VAL A 110 -18.75 15.42 -36.31
C VAL A 110 -19.06 16.36 -35.16
N ALA A 111 -20.28 16.90 -35.06
CA ALA A 111 -20.70 17.73 -33.93
C ALA A 111 -20.68 16.94 -32.60
N SER A 112 -21.18 15.69 -32.62
CA SER A 112 -21.18 14.79 -31.45
C SER A 112 -19.76 14.44 -30.99
N LEU A 113 -18.82 14.26 -31.94
CA LEU A 113 -17.41 14.06 -31.65
C LEU A 113 -16.76 15.33 -31.08
N GLY A 114 -17.15 16.50 -31.58
CA GLY A 114 -16.77 17.80 -31.02
C GLY A 114 -17.22 17.99 -29.58
N ASP A 115 -18.44 17.57 -29.23
CA ASP A 115 -18.95 17.64 -27.86
C ASP A 115 -18.26 16.63 -26.92
N ILE A 116 -17.92 15.44 -27.42
CA ILE A 116 -17.04 14.51 -26.69
C ILE A 116 -15.66 15.13 -26.49
N SER A 117 -15.10 15.86 -27.46
CA SER A 117 -13.80 16.53 -27.31
C SER A 117 -13.83 17.66 -26.26
N LYS A 118 -14.97 18.32 -26.08
CA LYS A 118 -15.20 19.27 -24.96
C LYS A 118 -15.33 18.56 -23.63
N PHE A 119 -15.94 17.37 -23.58
CA PHE A 119 -16.03 16.54 -22.38
C PHE A 119 -14.69 15.87 -22.03
N ALA A 120 -13.94 15.48 -23.06
CA ALA A 120 -12.53 15.12 -23.06
C ALA A 120 -11.63 16.37 -23.05
N GLY A 121 -12.18 17.52 -22.65
CA GLY A 121 -11.49 18.73 -22.21
C GLY A 121 -10.61 18.50 -20.98
N THR A 122 -9.77 17.48 -20.99
CA THR A 122 -8.28 17.51 -20.96
C THR A 122 -7.57 18.26 -19.85
N SER A 123 -8.24 19.04 -19.03
CA SER A 123 -7.67 19.66 -17.83
C SER A 123 -8.07 18.85 -16.59
N THR A 124 -9.35 18.53 -16.39
CA THR A 124 -9.77 18.12 -15.05
C THR A 124 -9.30 16.72 -14.64
N VAL A 125 -9.49 15.68 -15.47
CA VAL A 125 -9.09 14.31 -15.09
C VAL A 125 -7.59 14.11 -15.15
N SER A 126 -6.93 14.58 -16.22
CA SER A 126 -5.47 14.47 -16.33
C SER A 126 -4.75 15.31 -15.27
N ASN A 127 -5.24 16.53 -14.95
CA ASN A 127 -4.65 17.33 -13.88
C ASN A 127 -4.99 16.75 -12.50
N GLN A 128 -6.16 16.13 -12.31
CA GLN A 128 -6.47 15.40 -11.06
C GLN A 128 -5.53 14.19 -10.90
N LEU A 129 -5.29 13.42 -11.96
CA LEU A 129 -4.38 12.29 -11.94
C LEU A 129 -2.94 12.75 -11.68
N GLN A 130 -2.50 13.83 -12.33
CA GLN A 130 -1.18 14.42 -12.13
C GLN A 130 -1.02 14.96 -10.71
N THR A 131 -2.01 15.70 -10.21
CA THR A 131 -2.03 16.21 -8.82
C THR A 131 -1.96 15.07 -7.81
N LEU A 132 -2.64 13.96 -8.07
CA LEU A 132 -2.57 12.77 -7.22
C LEU A 132 -1.20 12.09 -7.32
N SER A 133 -0.61 11.99 -8.52
CA SER A 133 0.76 11.50 -8.72
C SER A 133 1.77 12.33 -7.93
N ASP A 134 1.71 13.65 -8.04
CA ASP A 134 2.62 14.57 -7.34
C ASP A 134 2.46 14.44 -5.81
N ARG A 135 1.23 14.20 -5.31
CA ARG A 135 0.98 13.95 -3.88
C ARG A 135 1.50 12.59 -3.40
N VAL A 136 1.54 11.59 -4.28
CA VAL A 136 2.17 10.29 -4.01
C VAL A 136 3.69 10.46 -3.94
N ASP A 137 4.27 11.20 -4.87
CA ASP A 137 5.72 11.43 -4.96
C ASP A 137 6.26 12.33 -3.84
N GLN A 138 5.50 13.36 -3.43
CA GLN A 138 5.86 14.24 -2.31
C GLN A 138 5.67 13.61 -0.93
N ARG A 139 5.17 12.38 -0.86
CA ARG A 139 4.89 11.72 0.42
C ARG A 139 6.22 11.50 1.15
N PRO A 140 6.43 12.08 2.34
CA PRO A 140 7.67 11.90 3.06
C PRO A 140 7.86 10.42 3.35
N THR A 141 8.92 9.85 2.77
CA THR A 141 9.47 8.57 3.19
C THR A 141 9.93 8.80 4.63
N VAL A 142 9.10 8.42 5.59
CA VAL A 142 9.60 8.24 6.94
C VAL A 142 10.56 7.07 6.79
N ALA A 143 11.84 7.38 6.62
CA ALA A 143 12.91 6.43 6.81
C ALA A 143 12.81 6.04 8.28
N ALA A 144 11.94 5.08 8.58
CA ALA A 144 12.17 4.19 9.68
C ALA A 144 13.59 3.73 9.43
N LYS A 145 14.54 4.17 10.28
CA LYS A 145 15.86 3.56 10.31
C LYS A 145 15.58 2.08 10.49
N GLU A 146 15.61 1.36 9.39
CA GLU A 146 15.41 -0.07 9.32
C GLU A 146 16.59 -0.61 10.09
N TRP A 147 16.34 -0.90 11.37
CA TRP A 147 17.35 -1.53 12.19
C TRP A 147 17.54 -2.90 11.58
N LYS A 148 18.66 -3.04 10.87
CA LYS A 148 19.02 -4.27 10.19
C LYS A 148 19.45 -5.26 11.27
N MET A 149 18.65 -6.30 11.46
CA MET A 149 18.94 -7.40 12.38
C MET A 149 20.35 -7.97 12.07
N PRO A 150 21.22 -8.16 13.07
CA PRO A 150 22.47 -8.90 12.90
C PRO A 150 22.20 -10.30 12.34
N ASN A 151 23.15 -10.86 11.59
CA ASN A 151 23.03 -12.20 11.03
C ASN A 151 23.18 -13.26 12.15
N PHE A 152 22.10 -13.48 12.90
CA PHE A 152 22.07 -14.32 14.09
C PHE A 152 21.97 -15.81 13.74
N LYS A 153 22.93 -16.62 14.19
CA LYS A 153 23.01 -18.06 13.91
C LYS A 153 22.55 -18.88 15.10
N ILE A 154 21.26 -19.18 15.14
CA ILE A 154 20.61 -19.81 16.28
C ILE A 154 21.01 -21.27 16.54
N GLU A 155 21.40 -21.99 15.48
CA GLU A 155 21.84 -23.39 15.53
C GLU A 155 23.05 -23.62 16.46
N LYS A 156 23.83 -22.56 16.74
CA LYS A 156 24.97 -22.61 17.66
C LYS A 156 24.58 -22.75 19.14
N PHE A 157 23.30 -22.56 19.47
CA PHE A 157 22.85 -22.35 20.84
C PHE A 157 21.79 -23.38 21.29
N GLU A 158 21.65 -24.53 20.62
CA GLU A 158 20.71 -25.59 21.01
C GLU A 158 21.16 -26.44 22.22
N ASP A 159 22.43 -26.32 22.61
CA ASP A 159 23.11 -27.14 23.62
C ASP A 159 23.04 -26.58 25.05
N TYR A 160 22.05 -25.73 25.36
CA TYR A 160 21.93 -25.00 26.64
C TYR A 160 22.03 -25.87 27.91
N HIS A 161 21.71 -27.17 27.79
CA HIS A 161 21.75 -28.15 28.89
C HIS A 161 23.12 -28.78 29.11
N LYS A 162 24.10 -28.52 28.22
CA LYS A 162 25.47 -29.07 28.26
C LYS A 162 26.51 -28.02 28.60
N THR A 163 26.17 -26.75 28.45
CA THR A 163 27.08 -25.61 28.63
C THR A 163 26.70 -24.86 29.90
N ASP A 164 27.68 -24.26 30.58
CA ASP A 164 27.43 -23.38 31.72
C ASP A 164 26.42 -22.28 31.32
N PRO A 165 25.31 -22.10 32.08
CA PRO A 165 24.23 -21.18 31.70
C PRO A 165 24.69 -19.73 31.48
N LEU A 166 25.60 -19.25 32.32
CA LEU A 166 26.14 -17.91 32.25
C LEU A 166 27.01 -17.74 31.00
N GLN A 167 27.91 -18.69 30.72
CA GLN A 167 28.73 -18.68 29.51
C GLN A 167 27.88 -18.77 28.23
N TRP A 168 26.88 -19.65 28.22
CA TRP A 168 25.95 -19.80 27.11
C TRP A 168 25.20 -18.48 26.84
N TRP A 169 24.72 -17.82 27.89
CA TRP A 169 24.01 -16.54 27.79
C TRP A 169 24.89 -15.38 27.31
N MET A 170 26.13 -15.27 27.79
CA MET A 170 27.07 -14.24 27.35
C MET A 170 27.41 -14.38 25.86
N ALA A 171 27.62 -15.61 25.39
CA ALA A 171 27.86 -15.90 23.98
C ALA A 171 26.63 -15.57 23.11
N PHE A 172 25.43 -15.88 23.59
CA PHE A 172 24.16 -15.56 22.92
C PHE A 172 24.00 -14.04 22.71
N ASN A 173 24.21 -13.23 23.75
CA ASN A 173 24.09 -11.77 23.66
C ASN A 173 25.12 -11.13 22.73
N THR A 174 26.32 -11.69 22.69
CA THR A 174 27.39 -11.23 21.82
C THR A 174 27.04 -11.47 20.35
N GLU A 175 26.51 -12.66 20.01
CA GLU A 175 26.07 -12.97 18.65
C GLU A 175 24.80 -12.20 18.27
N ALA A 176 23.87 -12.00 19.22
CA ALA A 176 22.66 -11.21 19.04
C ALA A 176 22.92 -9.69 18.95
N ASP A 177 24.15 -9.27 19.22
CA ASP A 177 24.62 -7.88 19.20
C ASP A 177 23.71 -6.92 20.00
N VAL A 178 23.20 -7.40 21.13
CA VAL A 178 22.20 -6.69 21.95
C VAL A 178 22.76 -5.37 22.49
N HIS A 179 24.08 -5.29 22.67
CA HIS A 179 24.75 -4.08 23.16
C HIS A 179 24.65 -2.90 22.18
N HIS A 180 24.69 -3.14 20.87
CA HIS A 180 24.48 -2.11 19.84
C HIS A 180 23.00 -1.86 19.52
N THR A 181 22.09 -2.66 20.08
CA THR A 181 20.64 -2.41 20.01
C THR A 181 20.26 -1.30 21.00
N PRO A 182 19.47 -0.29 20.57
CA PRO A 182 18.96 0.75 21.47
C PRO A 182 18.23 0.15 22.67
N ALA A 183 18.46 0.68 23.87
CA ALA A 183 17.96 0.10 25.13
C ALA A 183 16.46 -0.24 25.11
N HIS A 184 15.64 0.63 24.52
CA HIS A 184 14.18 0.45 24.40
C HIS A 184 13.74 -0.65 23.42
N ARG A 185 14.66 -1.31 22.70
CA ARG A 185 14.39 -2.40 21.74
C ARG A 185 15.11 -3.70 22.07
N ARG A 186 15.93 -3.74 23.13
CA ARG A 186 16.76 -4.92 23.44
C ARG A 186 15.92 -6.16 23.74
N LEU A 187 14.84 -5.99 24.52
CA LEU A 187 13.91 -7.08 24.81
C LEU A 187 13.13 -7.53 23.56
N ASP A 188 12.73 -6.60 22.68
CA ASP A 188 12.06 -6.94 21.42
C ASP A 188 13.00 -7.70 20.46
N ALA A 189 14.27 -7.29 20.38
CA ALA A 189 15.29 -7.98 19.60
C ALA A 189 15.55 -9.40 20.13
N LEU A 190 15.71 -9.53 21.46
CA LEU A 190 15.84 -10.83 22.12
C LEU A 190 14.61 -11.71 21.85
N TYR A 191 13.39 -11.17 21.94
CA TYR A 191 12.16 -11.89 21.66
C TYR A 191 12.08 -12.40 20.22
N LEU A 192 12.53 -11.61 19.25
CA LEU A 192 12.60 -12.01 17.84
C LEU A 192 13.69 -13.07 17.57
N GLN A 193 14.72 -13.14 18.42
CA GLN A 193 15.85 -14.07 18.32
C GLN A 193 15.61 -15.39 19.10
N LEU A 194 14.48 -15.52 19.82
CA LEU A 194 14.19 -16.61 20.76
C LEU A 194 13.46 -17.81 20.10
N ILE A 195 14.14 -18.53 19.20
CA ILE A 195 13.67 -19.83 18.70
C ILE A 195 14.65 -20.94 19.15
N GLY A 196 14.17 -22.11 19.57
CA GLY A 196 15.04 -23.22 19.96
C GLY A 196 15.65 -23.10 21.37
N GLY A 197 16.95 -23.40 21.54
CA GLY A 197 17.58 -23.55 22.87
C GLY A 197 17.45 -22.33 23.80
N ALA A 198 17.44 -21.12 23.22
CA ALA A 198 17.23 -19.88 23.96
C ALA A 198 15.83 -19.75 24.57
N GLN A 199 14.80 -20.26 23.87
CA GLN A 199 13.44 -20.29 24.39
C GLN A 199 13.35 -21.21 25.61
N VAL A 200 14.04 -22.35 25.58
CA VAL A 200 14.02 -23.32 26.68
C VAL A 200 14.74 -22.76 27.92
N PHE A 201 15.89 -22.12 27.74
CA PHE A 201 16.60 -21.42 28.81
C PHE A 201 15.74 -20.30 29.44
N MET A 202 15.13 -19.43 28.61
CA MET A 202 14.25 -18.36 29.10
C MET A 202 12.99 -18.89 29.78
N THR A 203 12.43 -20.00 29.29
CA THR A 203 11.29 -20.67 29.93
C THR A 203 11.69 -21.23 31.29
N HIS A 204 12.85 -21.89 31.39
CA HIS A 204 13.37 -22.40 32.66
C HIS A 204 13.57 -21.27 33.66
N MET A 205 14.23 -20.18 33.26
CA MET A 205 14.42 -18.98 34.08
C MET A 205 13.09 -18.38 34.56
N ALA A 206 12.11 -18.28 33.67
CA ALA A 206 10.77 -17.79 34.01
C ALA A 206 10.06 -18.69 35.02
N VAL A 207 10.17 -20.02 34.87
CA VAL A 207 9.63 -20.98 35.84
C VAL A 207 10.35 -20.88 37.19
N THR A 208 11.68 -20.82 37.20
CA THR A 208 12.49 -20.69 38.43
C THR A 208 12.19 -19.41 39.19
N LEU A 209 11.85 -18.33 38.49
CA LEU A 209 11.50 -17.03 39.07
C LEU A 209 9.99 -16.83 39.22
N GLU A 210 9.20 -17.88 39.01
CA GLU A 210 7.74 -17.91 39.11
C GLU A 210 7.08 -16.74 38.37
N CYS A 211 7.47 -16.57 37.10
CA CYS A 211 6.94 -15.54 36.22
C CYS A 211 6.75 -16.08 34.80
N THR A 212 6.24 -15.23 33.90
CA THR A 212 6.23 -15.54 32.47
C THR A 212 7.48 -14.97 31.83
N ILE A 213 7.85 -15.44 30.63
CA ILE A 213 8.97 -14.84 29.86
C ILE A 213 8.71 -13.34 29.67
N ALA A 214 7.46 -12.95 29.41
CA ALA A 214 7.05 -11.56 29.25
C ALA A 214 7.24 -10.72 30.52
N THR A 215 7.15 -11.33 31.71
CA THR A 215 7.31 -10.65 33.00
C THR A 215 8.64 -10.94 33.68
N LEU A 216 9.58 -11.64 33.02
CA LEU A 216 10.89 -12.01 33.58
C LEU A 216 11.71 -10.79 34.02
N HIS A 217 11.67 -9.71 33.22
CA HIS A 217 12.32 -8.43 33.52
C HIS A 217 11.85 -7.79 34.84
N THR A 218 10.70 -8.22 35.39
CA THR A 218 10.19 -7.73 36.68
C THR A 218 10.73 -8.50 37.88
N LYS A 219 11.35 -9.66 37.64
CA LYS A 219 11.86 -10.58 38.69
C LYS A 219 13.38 -10.59 38.80
N ILE A 220 14.09 -10.10 37.79
CA ILE A 220 15.55 -10.10 37.73
C ILE A 220 16.01 -8.88 36.91
N THR A 221 16.95 -8.10 37.46
CA THR A 221 17.52 -6.96 36.72
C THR A 221 18.51 -7.46 35.65
N TRP A 222 18.88 -6.60 34.70
CA TRP A 222 19.87 -6.97 33.68
C TRP A 222 21.21 -7.36 34.32
N GLU A 223 21.69 -6.61 35.33
CA GLU A 223 22.96 -6.91 35.99
C GLU A 223 22.92 -8.16 36.88
N GLU A 224 21.73 -8.55 37.37
CA GLU A 224 21.52 -9.81 38.10
C GLU A 224 21.39 -10.99 37.14
N PHE A 225 20.76 -10.76 35.99
CA PHE A 225 20.64 -11.72 34.91
C PHE A 225 22.02 -12.07 34.35
N GLU A 226 22.90 -11.08 34.14
CA GLU A 226 24.30 -11.26 33.70
C GLU A 226 25.18 -12.03 34.70
N LYS A 227 24.67 -12.39 35.89
CA LYS A 227 25.43 -13.10 36.93
C LYS A 227 24.94 -14.52 37.19
N LYS A 228 23.85 -14.93 36.54
CA LYS A 228 23.28 -16.28 36.64
C LYS A 228 23.66 -17.12 35.43
#